data_AF-A0A3S4IDW3-F1
#
_entry.id   AF-A0A3S4IDW3-F1
#
_cell.length_a   1.000
_cell.length_b   1.000
_cell.length_c   1.000
_cell.angle_alpha   90.00
_cell.angle_beta   90.00
_cell.angle_gamma   90.00
#
_symmetry.space_group_name_H-M   'P 1'
#
loop_
_entity.id
_entity.type
_entity.pdbx_description
1 polymer ?
#
loop_
_entity_poly.entity_id
_entity_poly.type
_entity_poly.pdbx_seq_one_letter_code
_entity_poly.pdbx_strand_id
1 'polypeptide(L)'
;MRWIFFTNLKLSGQRAKIAEKVLKEIGDRLKFLVNVGLNYLTLSRSAETLSGGEAQRIRLASQIGAGLVGVMYVLDEPSIGLHQRDNERLLGTLIHLRNLGNTVIVVEHDEDAIRAADHVIDIGPGAGVHGGEVVAEGPLEAIMAVPESLTGQYMSGKRKIEVPKQRVPANPEKVLKLTGARGNNLKDVTLTLPVGLFTCITGVSGSGKSTLINDTLFPIAQRQLNGATIAEPAPYRDIQGLEHFDKVIDIDQSPIGRTPRSNPADLYGRLYPRFASFLLACRSLARAATRQGDSASTCAAVAAKRARAMASLKSKCTFCRIFTCRADQCKGKRYNRETLEIKYKGKTIHEVLDMTIEEAREFFDAVPALARKLQTLMDVGADLYPSWSVGDNAFRRRGPAREAGARTVEARHRADAVYSRRADHRPALCRYSAVA
;
A
#
# COMPACT_ATOMS: atom_id res chain seq x y z
N MET A 1 17.15 -13.23 23.63
CA MET A 1 17.00 -14.51 24.35
C MET A 1 17.23 -15.76 23.49
N ARG A 2 16.74 -15.87 22.24
CA ARG A 2 16.90 -17.13 21.46
C ARG A 2 18.30 -17.39 20.88
N TRP A 3 19.01 -16.34 20.45
CA TRP A 3 20.42 -16.46 20.06
C TRP A 3 21.29 -16.99 21.23
N ILE A 4 20.99 -16.53 22.45
CA ILE A 4 21.64 -16.95 23.70
C ILE A 4 21.43 -18.45 23.99
N PHE A 5 20.27 -19.01 23.61
CA PHE A 5 19.98 -20.43 23.81
C PHE A 5 20.93 -21.32 22.99
N PHE A 6 21.14 -20.99 21.71
CA PHE A 6 22.02 -21.78 20.84
C PHE A 6 23.50 -21.58 21.19
N THR A 7 23.92 -20.41 21.65
CA THR A 7 25.30 -20.20 22.14
C THR A 7 25.57 -20.92 23.46
N ASN A 8 24.56 -21.12 24.30
CA ASN A 8 24.71 -21.80 25.60
C ASN A 8 24.43 -23.32 25.53
N LEU A 9 24.10 -23.85 24.34
CA LEU A 9 23.79 -25.26 24.16
C LEU A 9 25.07 -26.10 24.28
N LYS A 10 25.22 -26.83 25.39
CA LYS A 10 26.34 -27.74 25.60
C LYS A 10 26.05 -29.10 24.96
N LEU A 11 26.70 -29.40 23.84
CA LEU A 11 26.72 -30.72 23.23
C LEU A 11 28.08 -31.36 23.49
N SER A 12 28.13 -32.69 23.66
CA SER A 12 29.36 -33.45 23.90
C SER A 12 29.56 -34.56 22.87
N GLY A 13 30.82 -35.00 22.73
CA GLY A 13 31.20 -36.12 21.85
C GLY A 13 30.90 -35.88 20.37
N GLN A 14 30.46 -36.92 19.66
CA GLN A 14 30.15 -36.84 18.22
C GLN A 14 29.03 -35.86 17.90
N ARG A 15 28.04 -35.68 18.79
CA ARG A 15 26.92 -34.76 18.58
C ARG A 15 27.40 -33.31 18.46
N ALA A 16 28.43 -32.92 19.22
CA ALA A 16 29.03 -31.59 19.13
C ALA A 16 29.70 -31.38 17.75
N LYS A 17 30.50 -32.34 17.29
CA LYS A 17 31.18 -32.26 15.99
C LYS A 17 30.21 -32.18 14.81
N ILE A 18 29.10 -32.92 14.86
CA ILE A 18 28.07 -32.88 13.81
C ILE A 18 27.31 -31.53 13.85
N ALA A 19 26.96 -31.06 15.04
CA ALA A 19 26.14 -29.87 15.21
C ALA A 19 26.93 -28.56 15.03
N GLU A 20 28.26 -28.55 15.12
CA GLU A 20 29.10 -27.35 15.09
C GLU A 20 28.78 -26.42 13.91
N LYS A 21 28.82 -26.94 12.67
CA LYS A 21 28.52 -26.14 11.47
C LYS A 21 27.07 -25.66 11.44
N VAL A 22 26.13 -26.49 11.87
CA VAL A 22 24.69 -26.16 11.89
C VAL A 22 24.38 -25.09 12.93
N LEU A 23 24.96 -25.20 14.12
CA LEU A 23 24.80 -24.22 15.20
C LEU A 23 25.41 -22.88 14.84
N LYS A 24 26.57 -22.88 14.14
CA LYS A 24 27.16 -21.66 13.59
C LYS A 24 26.20 -20.98 12.61
N GLU A 25 25.70 -21.72 11.62
CA GLU A 25 24.77 -21.20 10.62
C GLU A 25 23.47 -20.65 11.23
N ILE A 26 22.89 -21.38 12.20
CA ILE A 26 21.71 -20.91 12.95
C ILE A 26 22.03 -19.64 13.73
N GLY A 27 23.18 -19.61 14.41
CA GLY A 27 23.64 -18.47 15.19
C GLY A 27 23.79 -17.21 14.34
N ASP A 28 24.43 -17.35 13.17
CA ASP A 28 24.66 -16.24 12.22
C ASP A 28 23.33 -15.73 11.65
N ARG A 29 22.42 -16.62 11.22
CA ARG A 29 21.09 -16.23 10.73
C ARG A 29 20.24 -15.52 11.78
N LEU A 30 20.27 -16.00 13.02
CA LEU A 30 19.58 -15.34 14.13
C LEU A 30 20.20 -13.97 14.45
N LYS A 31 21.52 -13.84 14.35
CA LYS A 31 22.22 -12.55 14.52
C LYS A 31 21.81 -11.55 13.44
N PHE A 32 21.68 -11.97 12.18
CA PHE A 32 21.18 -11.08 11.12
C PHE A 32 19.77 -10.56 11.39
N LEU A 33 18.86 -11.42 11.87
CA LEU A 33 17.51 -10.98 12.29
C LEU A 33 17.55 -9.97 13.45
N VAL A 34 18.50 -10.10 14.37
CA VAL A 34 18.70 -9.12 15.46
C VAL A 34 19.24 -7.80 14.92
N ASN A 35 20.20 -7.84 13.99
CA ASN A 35 20.79 -6.64 13.40
C ASN A 35 19.76 -5.81 12.63
N VAL A 36 18.82 -6.45 11.93
CA VAL A 36 17.71 -5.75 11.27
C VAL A 36 16.53 -5.41 12.21
N GLY A 37 16.71 -5.52 13.53
CA GLY A 37 15.72 -5.10 14.52
C GLY A 37 14.49 -6.01 14.65
N LEU A 38 14.58 -7.28 14.24
CA LEU A 38 13.46 -8.24 14.26
C LEU A 38 13.54 -9.25 15.42
N ASN A 39 14.32 -8.94 16.45
CA ASN A 39 14.57 -9.84 17.59
C ASN A 39 13.33 -10.10 18.47
N TYR A 40 12.26 -9.32 18.31
CA TYR A 40 10.99 -9.49 19.02
C TYR A 40 10.06 -10.53 18.36
N LEU A 41 10.30 -10.89 17.10
CA LEU A 41 9.45 -11.84 16.39
C LEU A 41 9.67 -13.29 16.84
N THR A 42 8.64 -14.11 16.66
CA THR A 42 8.74 -15.56 16.82
C THR A 42 9.08 -16.22 15.49
N LEU A 43 9.90 -17.28 15.52
CA LEU A 43 10.22 -18.05 14.29
C LEU A 43 8.98 -18.73 13.70
N SER A 44 7.95 -18.95 14.51
CA SER A 44 6.65 -19.49 14.12
C SER A 44 5.65 -18.43 13.65
N ARG A 45 6.02 -17.13 13.64
CA ARG A 45 5.14 -16.04 13.20
C ARG A 45 4.77 -16.26 11.72
N SER A 46 3.47 -16.26 11.43
CA SER A 46 2.99 -16.35 10.04
C SER A 46 3.49 -15.15 9.23
N ALA A 47 4.04 -15.43 8.04
CA ALA A 47 4.51 -14.42 7.10
C ALA A 47 3.39 -13.46 6.65
N GLU A 48 2.13 -13.89 6.73
CA GLU A 48 0.97 -13.06 6.36
C GLU A 48 0.70 -11.94 7.35
N THR A 49 1.08 -12.13 8.61
CA THR A 49 0.84 -11.20 9.74
C THR A 49 1.99 -10.21 9.98
N LEU A 50 2.98 -10.20 9.09
CA LEU A 50 4.09 -9.26 9.11
C LEU A 50 3.65 -7.94 8.45
N SER A 51 4.12 -6.81 8.98
CA SER A 51 4.07 -5.52 8.31
C SER A 51 4.94 -5.50 7.04
N GLY A 52 4.78 -4.47 6.21
CA GLY A 52 5.61 -4.26 5.02
C GLY A 52 7.09 -4.18 5.36
N GLY A 53 7.46 -3.32 6.31
CA GLY A 53 8.83 -3.14 6.77
C GLY A 53 9.43 -4.40 7.42
N GLU A 54 8.66 -5.16 8.20
CA GLU A 54 9.15 -6.44 8.75
C GLU A 54 9.46 -7.44 7.64
N ALA A 55 8.57 -7.61 6.67
CA ALA A 55 8.80 -8.54 5.56
C ALA A 55 10.03 -8.14 4.71
N GLN A 56 10.21 -6.84 4.47
CA GLN A 56 11.37 -6.30 3.78
C GLN A 56 12.67 -6.58 4.55
N ARG A 57 12.69 -6.35 5.87
CA ARG A 57 13.86 -6.60 6.71
C ARG A 57 14.20 -8.09 6.85
N ILE A 58 13.19 -8.98 6.87
CA ILE A 58 13.43 -10.43 6.78
C ILE A 58 14.13 -10.78 5.48
N ARG A 59 13.70 -10.18 4.36
CA ARG A 59 14.33 -10.41 3.06
C ARG A 59 15.76 -9.88 3.03
N LEU A 60 16.02 -8.71 3.63
CA LEU A 60 17.38 -8.18 3.75
C LEU A 60 18.28 -9.13 4.55
N ALA A 61 17.83 -9.58 5.73
CA ALA A 61 18.56 -10.54 6.55
C ALA A 61 18.87 -11.85 5.81
N SER A 62 17.94 -12.34 4.97
CA SER A 62 18.17 -13.55 4.18
C SER A 62 19.20 -13.37 3.06
N GLN A 63 19.30 -12.17 2.47
CA GLN A 63 20.31 -11.87 1.45
C GLN A 63 21.71 -11.78 2.04
N ILE A 64 21.84 -11.16 3.22
CA ILE A 64 23.14 -11.07 3.92
C ILE A 64 23.64 -12.47 4.29
N GLY A 65 22.73 -13.32 4.80
CA GLY A 65 23.06 -14.71 5.12
C GLY A 65 23.41 -15.58 3.92
N ALA A 66 23.14 -15.14 2.69
CA ALA A 66 23.56 -15.86 1.48
C ALA A 66 25.04 -15.61 1.15
N GLY A 67 25.66 -14.56 1.70
CA GLY A 67 27.09 -14.27 1.51
C GLY A 67 27.49 -13.99 0.07
N LEU A 68 26.57 -13.44 -0.74
CA LEU A 68 26.83 -13.15 -2.14
C LEU A 68 27.80 -11.96 -2.27
N VAL A 69 28.62 -11.99 -3.32
CA VAL A 69 29.63 -10.97 -3.66
C VAL A 69 29.43 -10.56 -5.12
N GLY A 70 29.68 -9.30 -5.46
CA GLY A 70 29.50 -8.78 -6.83
C GLY A 70 28.03 -8.58 -7.23
N VAL A 71 27.11 -8.55 -6.26
CA VAL A 71 25.67 -8.35 -6.49
C VAL A 71 25.31 -6.88 -6.34
N MET A 72 24.39 -6.41 -7.18
CA MET A 72 23.74 -5.10 -7.04
C MET A 72 22.41 -5.26 -6.29
N TYR A 73 22.33 -4.67 -5.10
CA TYR A 73 21.13 -4.62 -4.28
C TYR A 73 20.42 -3.28 -4.46
N VAL A 74 19.12 -3.32 -4.73
CA VAL A 74 18.26 -2.13 -4.79
C VAL A 74 17.23 -2.24 -3.68
N LEU A 75 17.24 -1.27 -2.76
CA LEU A 75 16.35 -1.19 -1.61
C LEU A 75 15.47 0.07 -1.68
N ASP A 76 14.23 -0.10 -1.25
CA ASP A 76 13.17 0.88 -1.37
C ASP A 76 12.66 1.22 0.04
N GLU A 77 13.15 2.30 0.62
CA GLU A 77 12.88 2.79 1.98
C GLU A 77 12.97 1.71 3.08
N PRO A 78 14.15 1.08 3.30
CA PRO A 78 14.32 0.04 4.31
C PRO A 78 14.09 0.51 5.77
N SER A 79 14.12 1.82 6.02
CA SER A 79 13.84 2.42 7.34
C SER A 79 12.35 2.39 7.72
N ILE A 80 11.43 2.11 6.79
CA ILE A 80 9.98 2.11 7.04
C ILE A 80 9.62 1.24 8.26
N GLY A 81 8.91 1.86 9.21
CA GLY A 81 8.41 1.20 10.42
C GLY A 81 9.52 0.75 11.37
N LEU A 82 10.72 1.31 11.23
CA LEU A 82 11.81 1.20 12.18
C LEU A 82 11.84 2.45 13.07
N HIS A 83 12.27 2.28 14.31
CA HIS A 83 12.47 3.39 15.24
C HIS A 83 13.90 3.93 15.10
N GLN A 84 14.14 5.23 15.30
CA GLN A 84 15.46 5.85 15.10
C GLN A 84 16.59 5.11 15.81
N ARG A 85 16.36 4.69 17.05
CA ARG A 85 17.30 3.85 17.83
C ARG A 85 17.81 2.60 17.08
N ASP A 86 16.93 1.94 16.31
CA ASP A 86 17.29 0.72 15.60
C ASP A 86 17.80 1.01 14.16
N ASN A 87 17.72 2.27 13.70
CA ASN A 87 18.19 2.72 12.38
C ASN A 87 19.71 2.55 12.22
N GLU A 88 20.48 2.88 13.25
CA GLU A 88 21.95 2.70 13.25
C GLU A 88 22.35 1.25 12.93
N ARG A 89 21.60 0.27 13.43
CA ARG A 89 21.86 -1.16 13.16
C ARG A 89 21.53 -1.54 11.72
N LEU A 90 20.46 -0.97 11.16
CA LEU A 90 20.12 -1.14 9.76
C LEU A 90 21.22 -0.56 8.86
N LEU A 91 21.66 0.67 9.14
CA LEU A 91 22.75 1.32 8.39
C LEU A 91 24.04 0.52 8.46
N GLY A 92 24.44 0.07 9.67
CA GLY A 92 25.62 -0.80 9.83
C GLY A 92 25.49 -2.11 9.05
N THR A 93 24.27 -2.63 8.89
CA THR A 93 24.00 -3.82 8.09
C THR A 93 24.13 -3.56 6.57
N LEU A 94 23.67 -2.40 6.09
CA LEU A 94 23.82 -1.99 4.68
C LEU A 94 25.30 -1.75 4.33
N ILE A 95 26.02 -1.07 5.22
CA ILE A 95 27.48 -0.86 5.11
C ILE A 95 28.22 -2.20 5.08
N HIS A 96 27.81 -3.16 5.93
CA HIS A 96 28.39 -4.50 5.90
C HIS A 96 28.14 -5.19 4.57
N LEU A 97 26.92 -5.13 4.03
CA LEU A 97 26.57 -5.72 2.74
C LEU A 97 27.42 -5.13 1.59
N ARG A 98 27.64 -3.82 1.60
CA ARG A 98 28.57 -3.11 0.69
C ARG A 98 30.00 -3.63 0.85
N ASN A 99 30.51 -3.70 2.07
CA ASN A 99 31.88 -4.12 2.38
C ASN A 99 32.18 -5.58 2.01
N LEU A 100 31.17 -6.43 1.81
CA LEU A 100 31.34 -7.76 1.23
C LEU A 100 31.72 -7.74 -0.27
N GLY A 101 31.75 -6.57 -0.91
CA GLY A 101 32.03 -6.41 -2.34
C GLY A 101 30.77 -6.32 -3.20
N ASN A 102 29.68 -5.79 -2.63
CA ASN A 102 28.41 -5.57 -3.33
C ASN A 102 28.15 -4.08 -3.56
N THR A 103 27.32 -3.77 -4.56
CA THR A 103 26.76 -2.42 -4.74
C THR A 103 25.41 -2.34 -4.06
N VAL A 104 25.19 -1.31 -3.25
CA VAL A 104 23.93 -1.12 -2.50
C VAL A 104 23.34 0.23 -2.87
N ILE A 105 22.22 0.21 -3.58
CA ILE A 105 21.45 1.39 -3.99
C ILE A 105 20.22 1.46 -3.10
N VAL A 106 20.02 2.58 -2.41
CA VAL A 106 18.94 2.75 -1.45
C VAL A 106 18.16 4.01 -1.80
N VAL A 107 16.84 3.87 -1.96
CA VAL A 107 15.90 5.00 -1.98
C VAL A 107 15.52 5.27 -0.52
N GLU A 108 15.82 6.46 -0.01
CA GLU A 108 15.55 6.86 1.37
C GLU A 108 15.25 8.35 1.48
N HIS A 109 14.60 8.69 2.58
CA HIS A 109 14.33 10.07 3.00
C HIS A 109 14.85 10.36 4.42
N ASP A 110 15.37 9.34 5.12
CA ASP A 110 15.94 9.47 6.46
C ASP A 110 17.29 10.20 6.45
N GLU A 111 17.45 11.15 7.38
CA GLU A 111 18.65 12.00 7.47
C GLU A 111 19.90 11.19 7.83
N ASP A 112 19.82 10.24 8.77
CA ASP A 112 20.98 9.43 9.18
C ASP A 112 21.46 8.55 8.02
N ALA A 113 20.53 8.02 7.22
CA ALA A 113 20.86 7.24 6.03
C ALA A 113 21.60 8.08 4.97
N ILE A 114 21.09 9.29 4.68
CA ILE A 114 21.71 10.22 3.73
C ILE A 114 23.10 10.63 4.22
N ARG A 115 23.27 10.91 5.51
CA ARG A 115 24.56 11.26 6.12
C ARG A 115 25.58 10.12 6.11
N ALA A 116 25.12 8.86 6.18
CA ALA A 116 25.99 7.69 6.15
C ALA A 116 26.34 7.21 4.72
N ALA A 117 25.70 7.76 3.69
CA ALA A 117 25.91 7.34 2.31
C ALA A 117 27.28 7.78 1.78
N ASP A 118 27.94 6.89 1.04
CA ASP A 118 29.21 7.23 0.36
C ASP A 118 28.97 8.16 -0.84
N HIS A 119 27.80 8.05 -1.48
CA HIS A 119 27.39 8.80 -2.67
C HIS A 119 25.90 9.03 -2.63
N VAL A 120 25.48 10.27 -2.89
CA VAL A 120 24.08 10.71 -2.86
C VAL A 120 23.70 11.22 -4.25
N ILE A 121 22.49 10.88 -4.69
CA ILE A 121 21.90 11.36 -5.94
C ILE A 121 20.56 11.99 -5.57
N ASP A 122 20.41 13.29 -5.79
CA ASP A 122 19.18 14.03 -5.55
C ASP A 122 18.37 14.13 -6.85
N ILE A 123 17.17 13.57 -6.84
CA ILE A 123 16.24 13.60 -7.97
C ILE A 123 15.17 14.66 -7.72
N GLY A 124 14.94 15.52 -8.71
CA GLY A 124 14.00 16.63 -8.57
C GLY A 124 13.86 17.39 -9.89
N PRO A 125 13.62 18.72 -9.85
CA PRO A 125 13.42 19.58 -8.66
C PRO A 125 12.04 19.42 -7.98
N GLY A 126 11.06 18.83 -8.67
CA GLY A 126 9.73 18.51 -8.15
C GLY A 126 9.35 17.05 -8.36
N ALA A 127 8.07 16.72 -8.18
CA ALA A 127 7.54 15.38 -8.43
C ALA A 127 6.87 15.29 -9.82
N GLY A 128 6.57 14.06 -10.28
CA GLY A 128 5.85 13.83 -11.54
C GLY A 128 6.48 14.52 -12.75
N VAL A 129 5.71 15.34 -13.47
CA VAL A 129 6.17 16.05 -14.69
C VAL A 129 7.20 17.15 -14.42
N HIS A 130 7.30 17.61 -13.17
CA HIS A 130 8.25 18.64 -12.74
C HIS A 130 9.54 18.04 -12.14
N GLY A 131 9.69 16.72 -12.24
CA GLY A 131 10.86 15.97 -11.76
C GLY A 131 11.52 15.14 -12.85
N GLY A 132 12.28 14.13 -12.44
CA GLY A 132 12.93 13.19 -13.36
C GLY A 132 14.31 13.64 -13.83
N GLU A 133 14.87 14.69 -13.22
CA GLU A 133 16.22 15.17 -13.46
C GLU A 133 17.12 14.88 -12.26
N VAL A 134 18.42 14.68 -12.52
CA VAL A 134 19.45 14.62 -11.48
C VAL A 134 19.82 16.06 -11.15
N VAL A 135 19.39 16.55 -9.98
CA VAL A 135 19.62 17.93 -9.55
C VAL A 135 21.03 18.09 -8.99
N ALA A 136 21.47 17.10 -8.21
CA ALA A 136 22.81 17.06 -7.64
C ALA A 136 23.26 15.61 -7.47
N GLU A 137 24.55 15.37 -7.63
CA GLU A 137 25.16 14.05 -7.49
C GLU A 137 26.56 14.19 -6.89
N GLY A 138 26.90 13.31 -5.94
CA GLY A 138 28.22 13.28 -5.30
C GLY A 138 28.17 12.98 -3.81
N PRO A 139 29.25 13.28 -3.07
CA PRO A 139 29.23 13.22 -1.60
C PRO A 139 28.25 14.26 -1.03
N LEU A 140 27.81 14.06 0.21
CA LEU A 140 26.80 14.90 0.85
C LEU A 140 27.16 16.40 0.85
N GLU A 141 28.44 16.74 1.00
CA GLU A 141 28.95 18.10 0.94
C GLU A 141 28.68 18.77 -0.42
N ALA A 142 28.80 18.00 -1.52
CA ALA A 142 28.49 18.48 -2.85
C ALA A 142 27.00 18.75 -3.02
N ILE A 143 26.14 17.86 -2.48
CA ILE A 143 24.68 18.06 -2.50
C ILE A 143 24.29 19.32 -1.72
N MET A 144 24.88 19.56 -0.55
CA MET A 144 24.61 20.75 0.26
C MET A 144 25.10 22.06 -0.39
N ALA A 145 26.09 21.98 -1.28
CA ALA A 145 26.61 23.14 -2.00
C ALA A 145 25.69 23.61 -3.13
N VAL A 146 24.89 22.70 -3.73
CA VAL A 146 23.96 23.02 -4.82
C VAL A 146 22.72 23.72 -4.27
N PRO A 147 22.47 25.02 -4.61
CA PRO A 147 21.33 25.75 -4.11
C PRO A 147 19.98 25.18 -4.58
N GLU A 148 19.91 24.59 -5.77
CA GLU A 148 18.70 24.01 -6.35
C GLU A 148 18.26 22.72 -5.66
N SER A 149 19.17 22.01 -4.99
CA SER A 149 18.87 20.75 -4.31
C SER A 149 17.99 20.99 -3.08
N LEU A 150 16.75 20.52 -3.12
CA LEU A 150 15.84 20.59 -1.97
C LEU A 150 16.40 19.79 -0.80
N THR A 151 16.94 18.60 -1.08
CA THR A 151 17.60 17.76 -0.08
C THR A 151 18.79 18.49 0.54
N GLY A 152 19.66 19.10 -0.25
CA GLY A 152 20.79 19.91 0.23
C GLY A 152 20.36 21.09 1.11
N GLN A 153 19.25 21.75 0.80
CA GLN A 153 18.69 22.83 1.62
C GLN A 153 18.20 22.35 3.00
N TYR A 154 17.61 21.16 3.10
CA TYR A 154 17.23 20.56 4.39
C TYR A 154 18.46 20.07 5.17
N MET A 155 19.40 19.39 4.51
CA MET A 155 20.60 18.85 5.15
C MET A 155 21.54 19.94 5.71
N SER A 156 21.57 21.10 5.06
CA SER A 156 22.32 22.29 5.51
C SER A 156 21.55 23.15 6.53
N GLY A 157 20.27 22.87 6.78
CA GLY A 157 19.42 23.64 7.68
C GLY A 157 18.90 24.97 7.12
N LYS A 158 19.16 25.29 5.83
CA LYS A 158 18.55 26.44 5.14
C LYS A 158 17.02 26.35 5.15
N ARG A 159 16.49 25.13 4.99
CA ARG A 159 15.09 24.78 5.25
C ARG A 159 15.00 23.87 6.46
N LYS A 160 13.91 23.98 7.21
CA LYS A 160 13.62 23.13 8.36
C LYS A 160 12.12 23.03 8.57
N ILE A 161 11.68 21.94 9.20
CA ILE A 161 10.29 21.79 9.64
C ILE A 161 10.15 22.61 10.93
N GLU A 162 9.28 23.62 10.91
CA GLU A 162 9.07 24.47 12.08
C GLU A 162 8.35 23.72 13.20
N VAL A 163 8.89 23.83 14.42
CA VAL A 163 8.23 23.30 15.61
C VAL A 163 7.25 24.36 16.15
N PRO A 164 5.94 24.05 16.25
CA PRO A 164 4.97 25.00 16.79
C PRO A 164 5.35 25.49 18.19
N LYS A 165 5.47 26.81 18.34
CA LYS A 165 5.84 27.46 19.63
C LYS A 165 4.74 27.32 20.68
N GLN A 166 3.49 27.22 20.26
CA GLN A 166 2.33 27.02 21.13
C GLN A 166 1.67 25.69 20.80
N ARG A 167 1.22 24.97 21.83
CA ARG A 167 0.46 23.73 21.71
C ARG A 167 -0.98 23.99 22.10
N VAL A 168 -1.91 23.29 21.47
CA VAL A 168 -3.32 23.33 21.87
C VAL A 168 -3.45 22.68 23.25
N PRO A 169 -3.99 23.39 24.26
CA PRO A 169 -4.16 22.84 25.60
C PRO A 169 -5.22 21.73 25.60
N ALA A 170 -5.02 20.70 26.42
CA ALA A 170 -5.99 19.64 26.60
C ALA A 170 -7.24 20.14 27.33
N ASN A 171 -8.42 19.75 26.86
CA ASN A 171 -9.65 19.94 27.62
C ASN A 171 -9.81 18.78 28.63
N PRO A 172 -9.80 19.05 29.95
CA PRO A 172 -9.91 18.00 30.96
C PRO A 172 -11.25 17.26 30.95
N GLU A 173 -12.31 17.86 30.40
CA GLU A 173 -13.65 17.26 30.33
C GLU A 173 -13.84 16.36 29.11
N LYS A 174 -12.93 16.40 28.12
CA LYS A 174 -13.04 15.61 26.89
C LYS A 174 -11.88 14.65 26.76
N VAL A 175 -12.06 13.45 27.29
CA VAL A 175 -11.02 12.43 27.39
C VAL A 175 -11.57 11.07 27.02
N LEU A 176 -10.90 10.37 26.10
CA LEU A 176 -11.11 8.96 25.84
C LEU A 176 -10.18 8.12 26.72
N LYS A 177 -10.72 7.12 27.40
CA LYS A 177 -9.95 6.22 28.26
C LYS A 177 -10.22 4.77 27.89
N LEU A 178 -9.19 4.09 27.38
CA LEU A 178 -9.18 2.65 27.15
C LEU A 178 -8.42 2.00 28.30
N THR A 179 -9.06 1.10 29.05
CA THR A 179 -8.45 0.43 30.21
C THR A 179 -8.23 -1.05 29.96
N GLY A 180 -7.12 -1.56 30.51
CA GLY A 180 -6.80 -2.98 30.55
C GLY A 180 -6.64 -3.66 29.20
N ALA A 181 -6.07 -2.96 28.22
CA ALA A 181 -5.70 -3.52 26.92
C ALA A 181 -4.62 -4.61 27.09
N ARG A 182 -4.92 -5.81 26.60
CA ARG A 182 -4.16 -7.06 26.83
C ARG A 182 -3.93 -7.87 25.54
N GLY A 183 -4.16 -7.27 24.38
CA GLY A 183 -3.82 -7.89 23.10
C GLY A 183 -2.33 -8.16 22.93
N ASN A 184 -1.97 -9.30 22.33
CA ASN A 184 -0.59 -9.70 22.04
C ASN A 184 0.35 -9.55 23.27
N ASN A 185 1.27 -8.59 23.23
CA ASN A 185 2.26 -8.34 24.28
C ASN A 185 1.90 -7.16 25.22
N LEU A 186 0.69 -6.61 25.12
CA LEU A 186 0.22 -5.54 26.01
C LEU A 186 0.00 -6.07 27.42
N LYS A 187 0.51 -5.34 28.42
CA LYS A 187 0.48 -5.71 29.84
C LYS A 187 -0.58 -4.92 30.60
N ASP A 188 -1.86 -5.20 30.34
CA ASP A 188 -3.00 -4.53 31.01
C ASP A 188 -2.92 -3.00 30.91
N VAL A 189 -2.65 -2.51 29.70
CA VAL A 189 -2.31 -1.11 29.42
C VAL A 189 -3.55 -0.24 29.50
N THR A 190 -3.43 0.92 30.15
CA THR A 190 -4.43 1.98 30.12
C THR A 190 -3.95 3.13 29.25
N LEU A 191 -4.72 3.46 28.22
CA LEU A 191 -4.50 4.58 27.31
C LEU A 191 -5.50 5.69 27.62
N THR A 192 -5.00 6.91 27.80
CA THR A 192 -5.81 8.11 28.02
C THR A 192 -5.51 9.11 26.90
N LEU A 193 -6.52 9.51 26.13
CA LEU A 193 -6.40 10.40 24.97
C LEU A 193 -7.26 11.65 25.17
N PRO A 194 -6.66 12.85 25.25
CA PRO A 194 -7.41 14.09 25.19
C PRO A 194 -8.01 14.31 23.78
N VAL A 195 -9.28 14.65 23.73
CA VAL A 195 -10.00 14.85 22.46
C VAL A 195 -9.60 16.18 21.83
N GLY A 196 -9.50 16.21 20.50
CA GLY A 196 -9.23 17.44 19.73
C GLY A 196 -7.75 17.83 19.65
N LEU A 197 -6.83 16.97 20.12
CA LEU A 197 -5.39 17.21 20.03
C LEU A 197 -4.72 16.36 18.93
N PHE A 198 -3.65 16.91 18.35
CA PHE A 198 -2.73 16.15 17.52
C PHE A 198 -1.89 15.21 18.41
N THR A 199 -2.27 13.92 18.45
CA THR A 199 -1.66 12.93 19.34
C THR A 199 -0.78 11.96 18.56
N CYS A 200 0.48 11.81 18.99
CA CYS A 200 1.42 10.85 18.41
C CYS A 200 1.63 9.66 19.37
N ILE A 201 1.44 8.44 18.86
CA ILE A 201 1.76 7.20 19.59
C ILE A 201 3.12 6.70 19.10
N THR A 202 4.15 6.89 19.93
CA THR A 202 5.53 6.54 19.61
C THR A 202 6.04 5.32 20.40
N GLY A 203 7.21 4.81 20.03
CA GLY A 203 7.88 3.68 20.66
C GLY A 203 8.53 2.76 19.63
N VAL A 204 9.38 1.85 20.11
CA VAL A 204 10.18 0.94 19.28
C VAL A 204 9.32 -0.09 18.53
N SER A 205 9.84 -0.68 17.45
CA SER A 205 9.14 -1.75 16.72
C SER A 205 8.87 -2.94 17.64
N GLY A 206 7.67 -3.51 17.57
CA GLY A 206 7.23 -4.58 18.48
C GLY A 206 6.77 -4.12 19.88
N SER A 207 6.77 -2.82 20.20
CA SER A 207 6.30 -2.34 21.52
C SER A 207 4.79 -2.53 21.77
N GLY A 208 4.00 -2.81 20.73
CA GLY A 208 2.55 -3.01 20.81
C GLY A 208 1.71 -1.82 20.32
N LYS A 209 2.30 -0.80 19.67
CA LYS A 209 1.56 0.36 19.12
C LYS A 209 0.39 -0.05 18.23
N SER A 210 0.64 -0.87 17.21
CA SER A 210 -0.40 -1.36 16.29
C SER A 210 -1.42 -2.22 17.03
N THR A 211 -1.01 -3.02 18.01
CA THR A 211 -1.95 -3.78 18.84
C THR A 211 -2.87 -2.85 19.62
N LEU A 212 -2.32 -1.80 20.23
CA LEU A 212 -3.08 -0.87 21.07
C LEU A 212 -4.06 -0.03 20.24
N ILE A 213 -3.62 0.48 19.08
CA ILE A 213 -4.41 1.38 18.26
C ILE A 213 -5.23 0.62 17.22
N ASN A 214 -4.59 -0.16 16.35
CA ASN A 214 -5.23 -0.76 15.18
C ASN A 214 -5.97 -2.06 15.52
N ASP A 215 -5.47 -2.87 16.46
CA ASP A 215 -6.10 -4.13 16.82
C ASP A 215 -7.07 -3.99 18.01
N THR A 216 -6.95 -2.92 18.82
CA THR A 216 -7.80 -2.70 20.01
C THR A 216 -8.69 -1.48 19.86
N LEU A 217 -8.14 -0.26 19.92
CA LEU A 217 -8.93 0.97 19.95
C LEU A 217 -9.80 1.16 18.70
N PHE A 218 -9.23 0.97 17.52
CA PHE A 218 -9.92 1.18 16.25
C PHE A 218 -11.11 0.23 16.06
N PRO A 219 -11.00 -1.10 16.22
CA PRO A 219 -12.15 -2.00 16.12
C PRO A 219 -13.25 -1.70 17.14
N ILE A 220 -12.89 -1.26 18.36
CA ILE A 220 -13.89 -0.84 19.36
C ILE A 220 -14.65 0.39 18.85
N ALA A 221 -13.94 1.44 18.45
CA ALA A 221 -14.54 2.66 17.91
C ALA A 221 -15.33 2.38 16.63
N GLN A 222 -14.87 1.48 15.77
CA GLN A 222 -15.54 1.14 14.51
C GLN A 222 -16.86 0.40 14.77
N ARG A 223 -16.92 -0.46 15.80
CA ARG A 223 -18.17 -1.08 16.24
C ARG A 223 -19.15 -0.04 16.79
N GLN A 224 -18.71 0.77 17.75
CA GLN A 224 -19.60 1.68 18.48
C GLN A 224 -20.02 2.91 17.69
N LEU A 225 -19.10 3.52 16.93
CA LEU A 225 -19.36 4.77 16.20
C LEU A 225 -19.85 4.51 14.78
N ASN A 226 -19.30 3.50 14.10
CA ASN A 226 -19.60 3.25 12.69
C ASN A 226 -20.58 2.08 12.47
N GLY A 227 -20.96 1.35 13.53
CA GLY A 227 -21.87 0.20 13.43
C GLY A 227 -21.28 -1.03 12.73
N ALA A 228 -19.95 -1.18 12.71
CA ALA A 228 -19.32 -2.34 12.07
C ALA A 228 -19.63 -3.65 12.84
N THR A 229 -19.95 -4.73 12.13
CA THR A 229 -20.33 -6.02 12.73
C THR A 229 -19.20 -7.05 12.76
N ILE A 230 -18.17 -6.90 11.91
CA ILE A 230 -17.13 -7.92 11.70
C ILE A 230 -15.84 -7.62 12.48
N ALA A 231 -15.58 -6.36 12.85
CA ALA A 231 -14.30 -5.95 13.42
C ALA A 231 -14.12 -6.52 14.83
N GLU A 232 -13.19 -7.45 15.07
CA GLU A 232 -12.98 -8.03 16.42
C GLU A 232 -11.85 -7.30 17.17
N PRO A 233 -12.16 -6.61 18.28
CA PRO A 233 -11.12 -5.96 19.08
C PRO A 233 -10.33 -7.00 19.87
N ALA A 234 -9.02 -6.76 19.99
CA ALA A 234 -8.17 -7.51 20.90
C ALA A 234 -8.62 -7.29 22.38
N PRO A 235 -8.27 -8.21 23.31
CA PRO A 235 -8.76 -8.16 24.68
C PRO A 235 -8.51 -6.82 25.38
N TYR A 236 -9.54 -6.26 26.01
CA TYR A 236 -9.50 -5.05 26.83
C TYR A 236 -10.47 -5.18 28.01
N ARG A 237 -10.47 -4.22 28.95
CA ARG A 237 -11.38 -4.25 30.12
C ARG A 237 -12.58 -3.33 29.93
N ASP A 238 -12.33 -2.06 29.65
CA ASP A 238 -13.38 -1.05 29.51
C ASP A 238 -12.93 0.10 28.61
N ILE A 239 -13.88 0.81 28.00
CA ILE A 239 -13.64 2.03 27.22
C ILE A 239 -14.66 3.11 27.59
N GLN A 240 -14.18 4.34 27.77
CA GLN A 240 -14.99 5.51 28.14
C GLN A 240 -14.61 6.70 27.25
N GLY A 241 -15.53 7.67 27.08
CA GLY A 241 -15.28 8.89 26.31
C GLY A 241 -15.40 8.73 24.80
N LEU A 242 -16.02 7.65 24.31
CA LEU A 242 -16.32 7.47 22.88
C LEU A 242 -17.48 8.36 22.42
N GLU A 243 -18.35 8.78 23.34
CA GLU A 243 -19.43 9.74 23.14
C GLU A 243 -18.96 11.13 22.67
N HIS A 244 -17.67 11.42 22.78
CA HIS A 244 -17.08 12.65 22.25
C HIS A 244 -16.81 12.61 20.73
N PHE A 245 -17.08 11.47 20.07
CA PHE A 245 -16.78 11.26 18.66
C PHE A 245 -18.02 10.78 17.90
N ASP A 246 -18.24 11.29 16.70
CA ASP A 246 -19.34 10.85 15.83
C ASP A 246 -18.95 9.66 14.93
N LYS A 247 -17.66 9.55 14.60
CA LYS A 247 -17.15 8.56 13.64
C LYS A 247 -15.66 8.31 13.85
N VAL A 248 -15.21 7.10 13.53
CA VAL A 248 -13.78 6.78 13.38
C VAL A 248 -13.43 6.51 11.92
N ILE A 249 -12.27 6.98 11.48
CA ILE A 249 -11.74 6.73 10.13
C ILE A 249 -10.29 6.27 10.29
N ASP A 250 -10.00 5.07 9.79
CA ASP A 250 -8.63 4.57 9.65
C ASP A 250 -8.10 4.91 8.25
N ILE A 251 -6.89 5.43 8.21
CA ILE A 251 -6.16 5.76 6.99
C ILE A 251 -4.87 4.96 7.06
N ASP A 252 -4.85 3.83 6.35
CA ASP A 252 -3.74 2.88 6.40
C ASP A 252 -2.90 2.88 5.10
N GLN A 253 -1.85 2.06 5.10
CA GLN A 253 -0.99 1.85 3.92
C GLN A 253 -1.53 0.75 2.99
N SER A 254 -2.77 0.29 3.19
CA SER A 254 -3.31 -0.74 2.32
C SER A 254 -3.50 -0.18 0.91
N PRO A 255 -3.29 -0.99 -0.14
CA PRO A 255 -3.48 -0.51 -1.50
C PRO A 255 -4.90 0.03 -1.68
N ILE A 256 -4.98 1.28 -2.11
CA ILE A 256 -6.22 2.06 -2.33
C ILE A 256 -7.24 1.27 -3.20
N GLY A 257 -6.77 0.41 -4.10
CA GLY A 257 -7.62 -0.65 -4.67
C GLY A 257 -6.84 -1.81 -5.27
N ARG A 258 -7.47 -2.99 -5.30
CA ARG A 258 -6.84 -4.25 -5.74
C ARG A 258 -6.94 -4.52 -7.25
N THR A 259 -7.51 -3.58 -8.01
CA THR A 259 -7.73 -3.73 -9.46
C THR A 259 -7.16 -2.53 -10.23
N PRO A 260 -6.73 -2.71 -11.49
CA PRO A 260 -6.39 -1.60 -12.41
C PRO A 260 -7.54 -0.60 -12.67
N ARG A 261 -8.71 -0.82 -12.07
CA ARG A 261 -9.89 0.05 -12.16
C ARG A 261 -9.98 1.03 -10.99
N SER A 262 -9.04 0.97 -10.05
CA SER A 262 -9.01 1.85 -8.88
C SER A 262 -7.91 2.86 -9.10
N ASN A 263 -8.27 4.03 -9.60
CA ASN A 263 -7.38 5.20 -9.69
C ASN A 263 -7.77 6.21 -8.59
N PRO A 264 -6.92 7.22 -8.31
CA PRO A 264 -7.17 8.21 -7.26
C PRO A 264 -8.57 8.81 -7.29
N ALA A 265 -9.14 9.05 -8.46
CA ALA A 265 -10.39 9.79 -8.54
C ALA A 265 -11.66 8.95 -8.83
N ASP A 266 -11.51 7.63 -9.03
CA ASP A 266 -12.55 6.66 -8.73
C ASP A 266 -12.80 6.57 -7.20
N LEU A 267 -11.75 6.67 -6.39
CA LEU A 267 -11.84 6.59 -4.93
C LEU A 267 -12.15 7.93 -4.25
N TYR A 268 -11.62 9.05 -4.76
CA TYR A 268 -11.88 10.35 -4.18
C TYR A 268 -13.30 10.83 -4.52
N GLY A 269 -14.27 10.42 -3.71
CA GLY A 269 -15.65 10.95 -3.73
C GLY A 269 -16.43 10.74 -5.03
N ARG A 270 -16.19 9.65 -5.76
CA ARG A 270 -16.86 9.31 -7.03
C ARG A 270 -16.77 10.46 -8.05
N LEU A 271 -15.60 11.07 -8.21
CA LEU A 271 -15.39 12.10 -9.23
C LEU A 271 -15.68 11.55 -10.63
N TYR A 272 -15.25 10.32 -10.90
CA TYR A 272 -15.48 9.66 -12.19
C TYR A 272 -16.97 9.50 -12.57
N PRO A 273 -17.86 8.90 -11.75
CA PRO A 273 -19.30 8.86 -12.04
C PRO A 273 -19.92 10.24 -12.23
N ARG A 274 -19.53 11.23 -11.42
CA ARG A 274 -20.07 12.60 -11.51
C ARG A 274 -19.63 13.30 -12.78
N PHE A 275 -18.38 13.11 -13.19
CA PHE A 275 -17.84 13.65 -14.43
C PHE A 275 -18.46 12.97 -15.65
N ALA A 276 -18.58 11.64 -15.64
CA ALA A 276 -19.28 10.90 -16.68
C ALA A 276 -20.75 11.35 -16.82
N SER A 277 -21.46 11.52 -15.69
CA SER A 277 -22.82 12.08 -15.67
C SER A 277 -22.87 13.52 -16.19
N PHE A 278 -21.88 14.35 -15.86
CA PHE A 278 -21.78 15.74 -16.33
C PHE A 278 -21.57 15.80 -17.85
N LEU A 279 -20.64 15.00 -18.41
CA LEU A 279 -20.44 14.91 -19.86
C LEU A 279 -21.68 14.36 -20.60
N LEU A 280 -22.36 13.38 -20.00
CA LEU A 280 -23.63 12.87 -20.52
C LEU A 280 -24.74 13.94 -20.46
N ALA A 281 -24.77 14.78 -19.42
CA ALA A 281 -25.69 15.91 -19.32
C ALA A 281 -25.40 16.99 -20.39
N CYS A 282 -24.12 17.26 -20.67
CA CYS A 282 -23.72 18.13 -21.80
C CYS A 282 -24.21 17.57 -23.15
N ARG A 283 -24.22 16.24 -23.33
CA ARG A 283 -24.77 15.59 -24.54
C ARG A 283 -26.28 15.75 -24.65
N SER A 284 -27.03 15.67 -23.54
CA SER A 284 -28.48 15.94 -23.56
C SER A 284 -28.79 17.40 -23.84
N LEU A 285 -27.98 18.35 -23.34
CA LEU A 285 -28.11 19.78 -23.66
C LEU A 285 -27.78 20.08 -25.13
N ALA A 286 -26.74 19.45 -25.69
CA ALA A 286 -26.39 19.59 -27.10
C ALA A 286 -27.47 19.02 -28.04
N ARG A 287 -28.16 17.93 -27.63
CA ARG A 287 -29.30 17.36 -28.39
C ARG A 287 -30.59 18.14 -28.18
N ALA A 288 -30.86 18.62 -26.97
CA ALA A 288 -32.03 19.46 -26.67
C ALA A 288 -31.99 20.80 -27.45
N ALA A 289 -30.79 21.32 -27.73
CA ALA A 289 -30.60 22.48 -28.59
C ALA A 289 -30.83 22.19 -30.09
N THR A 290 -30.91 20.92 -30.52
CA THR A 290 -30.98 20.55 -31.95
C THR A 290 -32.19 19.73 -32.38
N ARG A 291 -33.16 19.39 -31.51
CA ARG A 291 -34.52 18.99 -31.94
C ARG A 291 -35.51 18.89 -30.77
N GLN A 292 -36.71 19.44 -30.98
CA GLN A 292 -37.93 19.01 -30.30
C GLN A 292 -38.22 17.55 -30.69
N GLY A 293 -38.51 16.70 -29.72
CA GLY A 293 -38.98 15.34 -29.94
C GLY A 293 -38.03 14.27 -29.43
N ASP A 294 -38.57 13.44 -28.53
CA ASP A 294 -38.11 12.12 -28.09
C ASP A 294 -37.23 11.99 -26.82
N SER A 295 -37.66 10.99 -26.05
CA SER A 295 -37.56 10.78 -24.61
C SER A 295 -36.13 10.64 -24.09
N ALA A 296 -35.71 11.57 -23.23
CA ALA A 296 -34.36 11.69 -22.68
C ALA A 296 -33.98 10.68 -21.56
N SER A 297 -34.82 9.70 -21.21
CA SER A 297 -34.66 8.94 -19.95
C SER A 297 -33.95 7.59 -20.05
N THR A 298 -33.73 7.01 -21.24
CA THR A 298 -33.21 5.64 -21.37
C THR A 298 -31.75 5.51 -21.82
N CYS A 299 -31.14 6.56 -22.41
CA CYS A 299 -29.76 6.46 -22.92
C CYS A 299 -28.67 6.60 -21.85
N ALA A 300 -28.92 7.30 -20.74
CA ALA A 300 -27.92 7.51 -19.69
C ALA A 300 -27.56 6.23 -18.93
N ALA A 301 -28.51 5.29 -18.79
CA ALA A 301 -28.32 4.05 -18.05
C ALA A 301 -27.53 2.98 -18.82
N VAL A 302 -27.56 3.01 -20.15
CA VAL A 302 -26.94 1.97 -21.02
C VAL A 302 -25.48 2.30 -21.32
N ALA A 303 -25.11 3.58 -21.46
CA ALA A 303 -23.73 4.00 -21.69
C ALA A 303 -22.80 3.72 -20.49
N ALA A 304 -23.31 3.88 -19.26
CA ALA A 304 -22.55 3.60 -18.04
C ALA A 304 -22.24 2.10 -17.83
N LYS A 305 -23.01 1.19 -18.45
CA LYS A 305 -22.86 -0.26 -18.27
C LYS A 305 -21.81 -0.88 -19.21
N ARG A 306 -21.53 -0.24 -20.36
CA ARG A 306 -20.57 -0.73 -21.39
C ARG A 306 -19.18 -0.08 -21.36
N ALA A 307 -18.99 1.06 -20.67
CA ALA A 307 -17.68 1.68 -20.47
C ALA A 307 -16.84 1.00 -19.36
N ARG A 308 -16.84 -0.34 -19.32
CA ARG A 308 -16.10 -1.18 -18.34
C ARG A 308 -15.05 -2.06 -19.04
N ALA A 309 -14.43 -1.57 -20.12
CA ALA A 309 -13.34 -2.28 -20.77
C ALA A 309 -12.00 -1.98 -20.06
N MET A 310 -11.28 -3.03 -19.68
CA MET A 310 -9.93 -2.93 -19.12
C MET A 310 -8.97 -2.43 -20.21
N ALA A 311 -8.26 -1.33 -19.99
CA ALA A 311 -7.22 -0.87 -20.93
C ALA A 311 -5.94 -1.72 -20.90
N SER A 312 -5.81 -2.60 -19.90
CA SER A 312 -4.65 -3.46 -19.69
C SER A 312 -5.06 -4.93 -19.51
N LEU A 313 -4.43 -5.85 -20.23
CA LEU A 313 -4.53 -7.29 -20.05
C LEU A 313 -3.49 -7.76 -19.02
N LYS A 314 -3.86 -8.68 -18.13
CA LYS A 314 -2.92 -9.28 -17.16
C LYS A 314 -2.46 -10.64 -17.69
N SER A 315 -1.17 -10.77 -17.96
CA SER A 315 -0.56 -12.03 -18.37
C SER A 315 0.13 -12.70 -17.19
N LYS A 316 -0.21 -13.97 -16.93
CA LYS A 316 0.45 -14.78 -15.89
C LYS A 316 1.69 -15.44 -16.48
N CYS A 317 2.81 -15.37 -15.77
CA CYS A 317 4.02 -16.14 -16.04
C CYS A 317 4.33 -17.00 -14.82
N THR A 318 4.86 -18.22 -15.02
CA THR A 318 5.02 -19.23 -13.96
C THR A 318 6.12 -18.87 -12.94
N PHE A 319 7.15 -18.12 -13.35
CA PHE A 319 8.32 -17.79 -12.52
C PHE A 319 8.61 -16.29 -12.39
N CYS A 320 7.79 -15.43 -12.99
CA CYS A 320 7.94 -13.98 -12.96
C CYS A 320 6.66 -13.30 -12.46
N ARG A 321 6.78 -12.04 -12.01
CA ARG A 321 5.61 -11.24 -11.64
C ARG A 321 4.67 -11.07 -12.83
N ILE A 322 3.37 -11.06 -12.54
CA ILE A 322 2.32 -10.73 -13.51
C ILE A 322 2.59 -9.32 -14.04
N PHE A 323 2.70 -9.19 -15.36
CA PHE A 323 2.87 -7.91 -16.05
C PHE A 323 1.57 -7.52 -16.77
N THR A 324 1.41 -6.22 -17.01
CA THR A 324 0.27 -5.61 -17.69
C THR A 324 0.62 -5.27 -19.14
N CYS A 325 -0.17 -5.73 -20.10
CA CYS A 325 -0.05 -5.38 -21.52
C CYS A 325 -1.15 -4.41 -21.93
N ARG A 326 -0.87 -3.45 -22.81
CA ARG A 326 -1.91 -2.57 -23.38
C ARG A 326 -2.92 -3.38 -24.21
N ALA A 327 -4.20 -3.06 -24.09
CA ALA A 327 -5.25 -3.69 -24.87
C ALA A 327 -5.27 -3.15 -26.33
N ASP A 328 -5.07 -4.03 -27.31
CA ASP A 328 -5.00 -3.68 -28.74
C ASP A 328 -6.27 -3.01 -29.27
N GLN A 329 -7.45 -3.40 -28.79
CA GLN A 329 -8.74 -2.91 -29.31
C GLN A 329 -9.03 -1.45 -28.96
N CYS A 330 -8.52 -0.96 -27.82
CA CYS A 330 -8.76 0.42 -27.37
C CYS A 330 -7.50 1.28 -27.41
N LYS A 331 -6.35 0.75 -27.86
CA LYS A 331 -5.03 1.39 -27.79
C LYS A 331 -4.74 2.02 -26.42
N GLY A 332 -5.24 1.42 -25.34
CA GLY A 332 -5.12 1.94 -23.97
C GLY A 332 -6.13 3.03 -23.54
N LYS A 333 -7.01 3.53 -24.42
CA LYS A 333 -7.90 4.68 -24.15
C LYS A 333 -9.15 4.39 -23.29
N ARG A 334 -9.41 3.13 -22.90
CA ARG A 334 -10.55 2.67 -22.06
C ARG A 334 -11.98 2.88 -22.61
N TYR A 335 -12.18 3.73 -23.60
CA TYR A 335 -13.52 4.10 -24.14
C TYR A 335 -13.70 3.74 -25.62
N ASN A 336 -14.96 3.55 -26.02
CA ASN A 336 -15.32 3.40 -27.43
C ASN A 336 -15.28 4.76 -28.17
N ARG A 337 -15.26 4.71 -29.51
CA ARG A 337 -15.15 5.90 -30.37
C ARG A 337 -16.24 6.94 -30.10
N GLU A 338 -17.50 6.50 -29.97
CA GLU A 338 -18.65 7.36 -29.71
C GLU A 338 -18.55 8.16 -28.40
N THR A 339 -17.92 7.59 -27.36
CA THR A 339 -17.74 8.30 -26.09
C THR A 339 -16.62 9.33 -26.20
N LEU A 340 -15.59 9.06 -27.01
CA LEU A 340 -14.48 9.98 -27.23
C LEU A 340 -14.83 11.16 -28.14
N GLU A 341 -16.02 11.18 -28.76
CA GLU A 341 -16.52 12.34 -29.51
C GLU A 341 -17.08 13.44 -28.60
N ILE A 342 -17.43 13.10 -27.36
CA ILE A 342 -17.96 14.06 -26.39
C ILE A 342 -16.82 14.89 -25.82
N LYS A 343 -16.89 16.21 -26.00
CA LYS A 343 -15.89 17.17 -25.54
C LYS A 343 -16.48 18.13 -24.51
N TYR A 344 -15.70 18.44 -23.48
CA TYR A 344 -15.94 19.55 -22.56
C TYR A 344 -14.72 20.46 -22.58
N LYS A 345 -14.93 21.77 -22.77
CA LYS A 345 -13.85 22.75 -23.01
C LYS A 345 -12.83 22.25 -24.05
N GLY A 346 -13.31 21.64 -25.13
CA GLY A 346 -12.47 21.12 -26.22
C GLY A 346 -11.78 19.77 -25.96
N LYS A 347 -11.84 19.23 -24.74
CA LYS A 347 -11.17 17.96 -24.36
C LYS A 347 -12.14 16.81 -24.15
N THR A 348 -11.74 15.62 -24.56
CA THR A 348 -12.46 14.35 -24.42
C THR A 348 -12.30 13.78 -23.01
N ILE A 349 -13.13 12.80 -22.63
CA ILE A 349 -12.98 12.11 -21.35
C ILE A 349 -11.58 11.50 -21.18
N HIS A 350 -10.97 10.96 -22.24
CA HIS A 350 -9.64 10.38 -22.15
C HIS A 350 -8.56 11.44 -21.89
N GLU A 351 -8.64 12.59 -22.57
CA GLU A 351 -7.69 13.69 -22.39
C GLU A 351 -7.82 14.34 -21.02
N VAL A 352 -9.04 14.42 -20.47
CA VAL A 352 -9.27 14.88 -19.09
C VAL A 352 -8.71 13.88 -18.08
N LEU A 353 -8.82 12.59 -18.37
CA LEU A 353 -8.27 11.54 -17.52
C LEU A 353 -6.73 11.42 -17.61
N ASP A 354 -6.09 12.06 -18.58
CA ASP A 354 -4.63 12.05 -18.73
C ASP A 354 -3.98 13.26 -18.05
N MET A 355 -4.79 14.24 -17.62
CA MET A 355 -4.30 15.44 -16.94
C MET A 355 -3.64 15.13 -15.58
N THR A 356 -2.72 15.99 -15.17
CA THR A 356 -2.27 16.04 -13.77
C THR A 356 -3.40 16.57 -12.87
N ILE A 357 -3.29 16.39 -11.55
CA ILE A 357 -4.27 16.96 -10.61
C ILE A 357 -4.22 18.50 -10.66
N GLU A 358 -3.03 19.07 -10.81
CA GLU A 358 -2.79 20.49 -11.01
C GLU A 358 -3.57 21.04 -12.23
N GLU A 359 -3.37 20.46 -13.41
CA GLU A 359 -4.09 20.84 -14.63
C GLU A 359 -5.61 20.65 -14.49
N ALA A 360 -6.03 19.55 -13.86
CA ALA A 360 -7.44 19.27 -13.65
C ALA A 360 -8.08 20.30 -12.71
N ARG A 361 -7.36 20.76 -11.67
CA ARG A 361 -7.86 21.74 -10.70
C ARG A 361 -8.21 23.04 -11.41
N GLU A 362 -7.29 23.56 -12.23
CA GLU A 362 -7.53 24.76 -13.05
C GLU A 362 -8.63 24.53 -14.09
N PHE A 363 -8.61 23.38 -14.78
CA PHE A 363 -9.60 23.03 -15.79
C PHE A 363 -11.04 23.03 -15.23
N PHE A 364 -11.20 22.63 -13.97
CA PHE A 364 -12.47 22.53 -13.25
C PHE A 364 -12.80 23.73 -12.34
N ASP A 365 -12.14 24.88 -12.48
CA ASP A 365 -12.46 26.09 -11.69
C ASP A 365 -13.94 26.51 -11.78
N ALA A 366 -14.55 26.34 -12.95
CA ALA A 366 -15.97 26.62 -13.18
C ALA A 366 -16.92 25.64 -12.45
N VAL A 367 -16.40 24.58 -11.82
CA VAL A 367 -17.15 23.57 -11.06
C VAL A 367 -16.60 23.51 -9.62
N PRO A 368 -17.06 24.38 -8.71
CA PRO A 368 -16.50 24.52 -7.36
C PRO A 368 -16.50 23.24 -6.52
N ALA A 369 -17.40 22.30 -6.80
CA ALA A 369 -17.45 21.01 -6.12
C ALA A 369 -16.32 20.05 -6.53
N LEU A 370 -15.80 20.16 -7.76
CA LEU A 370 -14.67 19.40 -8.25
C LEU A 370 -13.36 20.10 -7.87
N ALA A 371 -13.27 21.42 -8.10
CA ALA A 371 -12.10 22.22 -7.73
C ALA A 371 -11.70 22.05 -6.26
N ARG A 372 -12.66 22.09 -5.31
CA ARG A 372 -12.38 21.85 -3.89
C ARG A 372 -11.80 20.47 -3.59
N LYS A 373 -12.23 19.42 -4.30
CA LYS A 373 -11.73 18.05 -4.11
C LYS A 373 -10.35 17.85 -4.74
N LEU A 374 -10.08 18.53 -5.85
CA LEU A 374 -8.77 18.52 -6.49
C LEU A 374 -7.78 19.33 -5.64
N GLN A 375 -8.21 20.43 -5.04
CA GLN A 375 -7.40 21.21 -4.10
C GLN A 375 -6.95 20.37 -2.91
N THR A 376 -7.85 19.58 -2.29
CA THR A 376 -7.45 18.69 -1.19
C THR A 376 -6.43 17.63 -1.61
N LEU A 377 -6.39 17.25 -2.89
CA LEU A 377 -5.36 16.33 -3.42
C LEU A 377 -4.03 17.06 -3.65
N MET A 378 -4.06 18.35 -4.01
CA MET A 378 -2.85 19.18 -4.07
C MET A 378 -2.28 19.43 -2.67
N ASP A 379 -3.13 19.72 -1.68
CA ASP A 379 -2.71 20.04 -0.31
C ASP A 379 -2.01 18.86 0.40
N VAL A 380 -2.29 17.62 -0.02
CA VAL A 380 -1.61 16.41 0.48
C VAL A 380 -0.36 16.05 -0.32
N GLY A 381 0.03 16.85 -1.32
CA GLY A 381 1.21 16.62 -2.17
C GLY A 381 1.03 15.53 -3.23
N ALA A 382 -0.21 15.26 -3.67
CA ALA A 382 -0.50 14.32 -4.76
C ALA A 382 -0.74 14.99 -6.12
N ASP A 383 -0.48 16.29 -6.20
CA ASP A 383 -0.64 17.21 -7.35
C ASP A 383 -0.11 16.68 -8.69
N LEU A 384 0.98 15.89 -8.66
CA LEU A 384 1.75 15.53 -9.85
C LEU A 384 1.63 14.06 -10.27
N TYR A 385 0.74 13.31 -9.62
CA TYR A 385 0.28 12.05 -10.20
C TYR A 385 -0.67 12.36 -11.37
N PRO A 386 -0.47 11.77 -12.57
CA PRO A 386 -1.52 11.78 -13.57
C PRO A 386 -2.78 11.23 -12.91
N SER A 387 -3.81 12.07 -12.86
CA SER A 387 -4.90 11.94 -11.90
C SER A 387 -5.70 10.64 -12.05
N TRP A 388 -5.46 9.91 -13.16
CA TRP A 388 -6.19 8.72 -13.56
C TRP A 388 -5.37 7.67 -14.32
N SER A 389 -4.05 7.83 -14.44
CA SER A 389 -3.21 6.79 -15.04
C SER A 389 -3.00 5.66 -14.04
N VAL A 390 -3.21 4.43 -14.51
CA VAL A 390 -2.87 3.26 -13.72
C VAL A 390 -1.37 3.18 -13.86
N GLY A 391 -0.64 3.46 -12.78
CA GLY A 391 0.78 3.17 -12.76
C GLY A 391 0.98 1.73 -13.24
N ASP A 392 1.84 1.53 -14.24
CA ASP A 392 2.43 0.24 -14.61
C ASP A 392 3.37 -0.27 -13.48
N ASN A 393 3.02 0.01 -12.22
CA ASN A 393 3.72 -0.50 -11.06
C ASN A 393 3.28 -1.95 -10.84
N ALA A 394 4.17 -2.85 -11.26
CA ALA A 394 4.11 -4.27 -11.04
C ALA A 394 3.66 -4.59 -9.60
N PHE A 395 2.41 -5.02 -9.47
CA PHE A 395 1.73 -5.37 -8.22
C PHE A 395 2.64 -6.24 -7.32
N ARG A 396 3.03 -5.73 -6.14
CA ARG A 396 3.57 -6.54 -5.04
C ARG A 396 2.42 -7.39 -4.46
N ARG A 397 2.25 -8.64 -4.91
CA ARG A 397 1.39 -9.61 -4.19
C ARG A 397 2.22 -10.55 -3.31
N ARG A 398 1.81 -10.66 -2.04
CA ARG A 398 2.07 -11.80 -1.14
C ARG A 398 1.38 -13.06 -1.70
N GLY A 399 1.87 -14.23 -1.28
CA GLY A 399 1.51 -15.57 -1.77
C GLY A 399 0.02 -15.96 -1.70
N PRO A 400 -0.35 -17.15 -2.20
CA PRO A 400 -1.74 -17.48 -2.53
C PRO A 400 -2.56 -17.83 -1.29
N ALA A 401 -3.60 -17.02 -1.01
CA ALA A 401 -4.70 -17.42 -0.14
C ALA A 401 -5.73 -18.23 -0.94
N ARG A 402 -6.09 -19.41 -0.42
CA ARG A 402 -7.07 -20.33 -0.98
C ARG A 402 -8.47 -19.70 -0.99
N GLU A 403 -9.19 -19.92 -2.10
CA GLU A 403 -10.61 -19.61 -2.25
C GLU A 403 -11.44 -20.45 -1.27
N ALA A 404 -12.22 -19.78 -0.44
CA ALA A 404 -13.30 -20.40 0.32
C ALA A 404 -14.62 -19.68 -0.02
N GLY A 405 -15.45 -20.37 -0.81
CA GLY A 405 -16.91 -20.37 -0.70
C GLY A 405 -17.67 -19.07 -0.96
N ALA A 406 -17.98 -18.78 -2.22
CA ALA A 406 -19.17 -18.00 -2.57
C ALA A 406 -20.18 -18.93 -3.25
N ARG A 407 -21.21 -19.34 -2.50
CA ARG A 407 -22.39 -20.04 -3.02
C ARG A 407 -23.18 -19.07 -3.90
N THR A 408 -23.41 -19.46 -5.14
CA THR A 408 -24.34 -18.81 -6.07
C THR A 408 -25.77 -19.10 -5.64
N VAL A 409 -26.57 -18.03 -5.48
CA VAL A 409 -28.02 -18.08 -5.39
C VAL A 409 -28.55 -17.98 -6.82
N GLU A 410 -29.07 -19.07 -7.35
CA GLU A 410 -29.77 -19.11 -8.65
C GLU A 410 -31.24 -18.71 -8.48
N ALA A 411 -31.69 -17.80 -9.34
CA ALA A 411 -33.09 -17.45 -9.51
C ALA A 411 -33.72 -18.34 -10.60
N ARG A 412 -34.92 -18.85 -10.27
CA ARG A 412 -35.84 -19.69 -11.04
C ARG A 412 -36.20 -19.09 -12.42
N HIS A 413 -36.34 -19.93 -13.47
CA HIS A 413 -37.65 -20.29 -14.06
C HIS A 413 -37.59 -21.18 -15.32
N ARG A 414 -38.55 -22.13 -15.36
CA ARG A 414 -39.21 -22.84 -16.48
C ARG A 414 -38.39 -23.90 -17.23
N ALA A 415 -38.66 -25.20 -17.10
CA ALA A 415 -39.86 -26.01 -17.40
C ALA A 415 -39.89 -26.56 -18.84
N ASP A 416 -39.82 -27.89 -18.87
CA ASP A 416 -40.42 -28.88 -19.79
C ASP A 416 -39.79 -29.30 -21.13
N ALA A 417 -39.89 -30.63 -21.29
CA ALA A 417 -39.90 -31.48 -22.49
C ALA A 417 -38.55 -32.01 -23.02
N VAL A 418 -38.36 -33.29 -23.39
CA VAL A 418 -39.21 -34.49 -23.46
C VAL A 418 -38.27 -35.71 -23.70
N TYR A 419 -38.66 -36.87 -23.17
CA TYR A 419 -38.32 -38.28 -23.49
C TYR A 419 -37.28 -38.64 -24.57
N SER A 420 -36.43 -39.63 -24.25
CA SER A 420 -36.53 -40.99 -24.81
C SER A 420 -35.66 -42.01 -24.06
N ARG A 421 -36.13 -43.25 -24.02
CA ARG A 421 -35.65 -44.39 -23.22
C ARG A 421 -34.65 -45.28 -23.99
N ARG A 422 -33.76 -45.92 -23.22
CA ARG A 422 -33.19 -47.30 -23.36
C ARG A 422 -32.36 -47.58 -24.64
N ALA A 423 -31.35 -48.45 -24.68
CA ALA A 423 -31.12 -49.68 -23.94
C ALA A 423 -29.63 -50.11 -23.97
N ASP A 424 -29.34 -51.04 -23.05
CA ASP A 424 -28.46 -52.20 -23.18
C ASP A 424 -26.93 -52.17 -22.94
N HIS A 425 -26.60 -52.71 -21.76
CA HIS A 425 -25.83 -53.93 -21.52
C HIS A 425 -24.36 -54.06 -21.97
N ARG A 426 -23.52 -53.93 -20.93
CA ARG A 426 -22.58 -54.91 -20.35
C ARG A 426 -21.07 -54.55 -20.40
N PRO A 427 -20.32 -54.90 -19.33
CA PRO A 427 -18.95 -54.46 -19.10
C PRO A 427 -17.91 -55.58 -19.31
N ALA A 428 -16.64 -55.21 -19.53
CA ALA A 428 -15.51 -56.09 -19.24
C ALA A 428 -14.23 -55.27 -18.96
N LEU A 429 -13.51 -55.76 -17.95
CA LEU A 429 -12.25 -55.27 -17.37
C LEU A 429 -11.08 -55.31 -18.36
N CYS A 430 -10.05 -54.48 -18.14
CA CYS A 430 -8.74 -54.99 -17.70
C CYS A 430 -7.77 -53.85 -17.29
N ARG A 431 -6.94 -54.19 -16.29
CA ARG A 431 -5.84 -53.42 -15.70
C ARG A 431 -4.76 -53.06 -16.71
N TYR A 432 -3.91 -52.07 -16.42
CA TYR A 432 -2.45 -52.26 -16.46
C TYR A 432 -1.70 -51.26 -15.56
N SER A 433 -0.61 -51.79 -15.03
CA SER A 433 0.32 -51.34 -14.00
C SER A 433 1.44 -50.43 -14.53
N ALA A 434 2.15 -49.85 -13.56
CA ALA A 434 3.42 -49.14 -13.67
C ALA A 434 4.56 -49.94 -14.37
N VAL A 435 5.51 -49.21 -14.95
CA VAL A 435 6.95 -49.11 -14.59
C VAL A 435 7.75 -48.69 -15.83
N ALA A 436 8.44 -47.55 -15.74
CA ALA A 436 9.90 -47.40 -15.89
C ALA A 436 10.27 -45.94 -15.58
#